data_AF-A0A8S4QMU0-F1
#
_entry.id   AF-A0A8S4QMU0-F1
#
_cell.length_a   1.000
_cell.length_b   1.000
_cell.length_c   1.000
_cell.angle_alpha   90.00
_cell.angle_beta   90.00
_cell.angle_gamma   90.00
#
_symmetry.space_group_name_H-M   'P 1'
#
loop_
_entity.id
_entity.type
_entity.pdbx_description
1 polymer ?
#
loop_
_entity_poly.entity_id
_entity_poly.type
_entity_poly.pdbx_seq_one_letter_code
_entity_poly.pdbx_strand_id
1 'polypeptide(L)'
;YDEALDSLRREIGFHQESGNIMAVGRLTVAIVLVQLARGDAVAAEKAYKEWGNNCEAPEMQTIEQLLQAFDEEDRESAQRALASPFIRSMDVEYSRLASTIPLPEALEPAPKSVVRPNAALSYVTASANSIAVSFCFI
;
A
#
# COMPACT_ATOMS: atom_id res chain seq x y z
N TYR A 1 -4.99 -5.37 17.41
CA TYR A 1 -4.67 -4.05 16.82
C TYR A 1 -4.69 -2.95 17.88
N ASP A 2 -5.70 -2.87 18.75
CA ASP A 2 -5.77 -1.83 19.81
C ASP A 2 -4.55 -1.77 20.74
N GLU A 3 -4.07 -2.90 21.25
CA GLU A 3 -2.88 -2.94 22.12
C GLU A 3 -1.60 -2.45 21.41
N ALA A 4 -1.46 -2.79 20.11
CA ALA A 4 -0.34 -2.32 19.29
C ALA A 4 -0.40 -0.80 19.10
N LEU A 5 -1.60 -0.24 18.94
CA LEU A 5 -1.79 1.21 18.81
C LEU A 5 -1.51 1.95 20.10
N ASP A 6 -1.93 1.41 21.24
CA ASP A 6 -1.61 1.98 22.55
C ASP A 6 -0.09 2.01 22.79
N SER A 7 0.59 0.91 22.44
CA SER A 7 2.04 0.82 22.51
C SER A 7 2.74 1.84 21.60
N LEU A 8 2.32 1.95 20.34
CA LEU A 8 2.88 2.92 19.38
C LEU A 8 2.65 4.37 19.84
N ARG A 9 1.47 4.69 20.35
CA ARG A 9 1.13 6.02 20.89
C ARG A 9 2.04 6.39 22.06
N ARG A 10 2.28 5.43 22.96
CA ARG A 10 3.17 5.62 24.11
C ARG A 10 4.62 5.83 23.66
N GLU A 11 5.05 5.08 22.65
CA GLU A 11 6.40 5.18 22.08
C GLU A 11 6.64 6.52 21.36
N ILE A 12 5.64 7.04 20.64
CA ILE A 12 5.68 8.39 20.08
C ILE A 12 5.91 9.45 21.17
N GLY A 13 5.24 9.33 22.31
CA GLY A 13 5.43 10.23 23.45
C GLY A 13 6.90 10.29 23.91
N PHE A 14 7.54 9.12 24.05
CA PHE A 14 8.96 9.05 24.42
C PHE A 14 9.89 9.65 23.36
N HIS A 15 9.61 9.42 22.07
CA HIS A 15 10.42 9.99 20.98
C HIS A 15 10.23 11.50 20.83
N GLN A 16 9.02 12.03 21.07
CA GLN A 16 8.77 13.46 21.11
C GLN A 16 9.53 14.15 22.23
N GLU A 17 9.52 13.58 23.45
CA GLU A 17 10.30 14.09 24.59
C GLU A 17 11.81 14.06 24.32
N SER A 18 12.27 13.04 23.60
CA SER A 18 13.68 12.89 23.20
C SER A 18 14.08 13.80 22.02
N GLY A 19 13.14 14.51 21.39
CA GLY A 19 13.37 15.35 20.22
C GLY A 19 13.67 14.56 18.93
N ASN A 20 13.33 13.27 18.87
CA ASN A 20 13.58 12.42 17.72
C ASN A 20 12.37 12.36 16.78
N ILE A 21 12.22 13.43 15.99
CA ILE A 21 11.07 13.67 15.10
C ILE A 21 11.01 12.60 13.99
N MET A 22 12.15 12.14 13.48
CA MET A 22 12.20 11.11 12.44
C MET A 22 11.62 9.76 12.89
N ALA A 23 11.82 9.40 14.17
CA ALA A 23 11.21 8.19 14.73
C ALA A 23 9.68 8.34 14.83
N VAL A 24 9.20 9.53 15.21
CA VAL A 24 7.78 9.85 15.29
C VAL A 24 7.10 9.77 13.91
N GLY A 25 7.75 10.28 12.86
CA GLY A 25 7.23 10.17 11.48
C GLY A 25 6.97 8.73 11.05
N ARG A 26 7.94 7.83 11.28
CA ARG A 26 7.80 6.40 10.98
C ARG A 26 6.71 5.71 11.81
N LEU A 27 6.64 6.01 13.11
CA LEU A 27 5.60 5.47 13.99
C LEU A 27 4.20 5.94 13.58
N THR A 28 4.08 7.17 13.07
CA THR A 28 2.82 7.72 12.56
C THR A 28 2.31 6.92 11.36
N VAL A 29 3.19 6.62 10.41
CA VAL A 29 2.87 5.77 9.24
C VAL A 29 2.42 4.38 9.70
N ALA A 30 3.10 3.80 10.69
CA ALA A 30 2.72 2.51 11.26
C ALA A 30 1.32 2.53 11.87
N ILE A 31 0.96 3.57 12.64
CA ILE A 31 -0.37 3.75 13.22
C ILE A 31 -1.44 3.82 12.12
N VAL A 32 -1.20 4.63 11.08
CA VAL A 32 -2.11 4.78 9.93
C VAL A 32 -2.35 3.43 9.25
N LEU A 33 -1.30 2.66 8.98
CA LEU A 33 -1.41 1.32 8.38
C LEU A 33 -2.23 0.36 9.25
N VAL A 34 -2.03 0.38 10.58
CA VAL A 34 -2.77 -0.47 11.52
C VAL A 34 -4.25 -0.07 11.60
N GLN A 35 -4.56 1.22 11.53
CA GLN A 35 -5.94 1.72 11.42
C GLN A 35 -6.63 1.27 10.13
N LEU A 36 -5.94 1.40 9.00
CA LEU A 36 -6.47 0.95 7.71
C LEU A 36 -6.65 -0.57 7.67
N ALA A 37 -5.77 -1.34 8.32
CA ALA A 37 -5.93 -2.79 8.46
C ALA A 37 -7.17 -3.20 9.27
N ARG A 38 -7.69 -2.34 10.16
CA ARG A 38 -8.99 -2.53 10.84
C ARG A 38 -10.19 -2.15 9.99
N GLY A 39 -9.99 -1.40 8.91
CA GLY A 39 -11.07 -0.78 8.14
C GLY A 39 -11.55 0.56 8.71
N ASP A 40 -10.78 1.18 9.61
CA ASP A 40 -11.13 2.48 10.22
C ASP A 40 -10.32 3.62 9.56
N ALA A 41 -10.73 4.03 8.35
CA ALA A 41 -10.08 5.13 7.62
C ALA A 41 -10.19 6.49 8.36
N VAL A 42 -11.31 6.74 9.03
CA VAL A 42 -11.52 7.97 9.84
C VAL A 42 -10.51 8.04 11.00
N ALA A 43 -10.22 6.91 11.64
CA ALA A 43 -9.24 6.87 12.72
C ALA A 43 -7.80 7.00 12.20
N ALA A 44 -7.51 6.49 10.99
CA ALA A 44 -6.24 6.74 10.30
C ALA A 44 -6.02 8.23 10.03
N GLU A 45 -7.03 8.93 9.48
CA GLU A 45 -6.93 10.36 9.21
C GLU A 45 -6.73 11.16 10.51
N LYS A 46 -7.44 10.78 11.58
CA LYS A 46 -7.27 11.43 12.88
C LYS A 46 -5.85 11.27 13.42
N ALA A 47 -5.27 10.07 13.32
CA ALA A 47 -3.88 9.82 13.70
C ALA A 47 -2.90 10.65 12.85
N TYR A 48 -3.14 10.75 11.55
CA TYR A 48 -2.33 11.59 10.65
C TYR A 48 -2.43 13.08 11.02
N LYS A 49 -3.61 13.60 11.37
CA LYS A 49 -3.75 15.00 11.81
C LYS A 49 -3.05 15.28 13.15
N GLU A 50 -2.98 14.29 14.04
CA GLU A 50 -2.38 14.41 15.37
C GLU A 50 -0.85 14.42 15.31
N TRP A 51 -0.24 13.55 14.50
CA TRP A 51 1.22 13.40 14.44
C TRP A 51 1.87 13.78 13.11
N GLY A 52 1.10 14.02 12.06
CA GLY A 52 1.60 14.30 10.70
C GLY A 52 2.48 15.54 10.59
N ASN A 53 2.37 16.48 11.54
CA ASN A 53 3.30 17.61 11.63
C ASN A 53 4.75 17.19 11.94
N ASN A 54 4.97 15.96 12.41
CA ASN A 54 6.28 15.36 12.68
C ASN A 54 6.76 14.44 11.54
N CYS A 55 5.98 14.28 10.47
CA CYS A 55 6.37 13.49 9.32
C CYS A 55 7.21 14.32 8.34
N GLU A 56 8.15 13.68 7.64
CA GLU A 56 8.83 14.32 6.52
C GLU A 56 7.93 14.35 5.26
N ALA A 57 8.33 15.17 4.28
CA ALA A 57 7.63 15.28 2.99
C ALA A 57 7.29 13.92 2.30
N PRO A 58 8.21 12.93 2.19
CA PRO A 58 7.87 11.65 1.55
C PRO A 58 6.84 10.83 2.33
N GLU A 59 6.81 10.95 3.65
CA GLU A 59 5.87 10.26 4.54
C GLU A 59 4.47 10.85 4.38
N MET A 60 4.37 12.18 4.49
CA MET A 60 3.12 12.90 4.25
C MET A 60 2.55 12.59 2.87
N GLN A 61 3.37 12.70 1.82
CA GLN A 61 2.90 12.48 0.45
C GLN A 61 2.36 11.05 0.24
N THR A 62 2.96 10.05 0.86
CA THR A 62 2.50 8.66 0.75
C THR A 62 1.18 8.45 1.51
N ILE A 63 1.07 9.00 2.72
CA ILE A 63 -0.15 8.88 3.54
C ILE A 63 -1.31 9.68 2.92
N GLU A 64 -1.06 10.89 2.41
CA GLU A 64 -2.09 11.71 1.76
C GLU A 64 -2.63 11.03 0.50
N GLN A 65 -1.75 10.49 -0.35
CA GLN A 65 -2.19 9.70 -1.51
C GLN A 65 -3.01 8.48 -1.09
N LEU A 66 -2.63 7.83 0.01
CA LEU A 66 -3.36 6.67 0.53
C LEU A 66 -4.75 7.07 1.04
N LEU A 67 -4.84 8.08 1.91
CA LEU A 67 -6.10 8.58 2.47
C LEU A 67 -7.02 9.07 1.35
N GLN A 68 -6.51 9.85 0.40
CA GLN A 68 -7.28 10.32 -0.74
C GLN A 68 -7.84 9.15 -1.57
N ALA A 69 -7.04 8.11 -1.84
CA ALA A 69 -7.53 6.94 -2.55
C ALA A 69 -8.61 6.16 -1.77
N PHE A 70 -8.55 6.15 -0.43
CA PHE A 70 -9.60 5.58 0.41
C PHE A 70 -10.88 6.43 0.40
N ASP A 71 -10.78 7.76 0.37
CA ASP A 71 -11.92 8.68 0.22
C ASP A 71 -12.57 8.59 -1.18
N GLU A 72 -11.77 8.44 -2.24
CA GLU A 72 -12.24 8.28 -3.63
C GLU A 72 -12.71 6.85 -3.94
N GLU A 73 -12.62 5.93 -2.98
CA GLU A 73 -12.89 4.50 -3.12
C GLU A 73 -12.10 3.83 -4.27
N ASP A 74 -10.91 4.36 -4.58
CA ASP A 74 -10.06 3.92 -5.68
C ASP A 74 -9.07 2.84 -5.24
N ARG A 75 -9.38 1.60 -5.64
CA ARG A 75 -8.58 0.42 -5.30
C ARG A 75 -7.16 0.44 -5.88
N GLU A 76 -7.00 0.87 -7.13
CA GLU A 76 -5.70 0.82 -7.82
C GLU A 76 -4.72 1.81 -7.20
N SER A 77 -5.21 3.01 -6.89
CA SER A 77 -4.47 4.08 -6.25
C SER A 77 -4.10 3.72 -4.83
N ALA A 78 -5.03 3.15 -4.05
CA ALA A 78 -4.75 2.65 -2.71
C ALA A 78 -3.68 1.53 -2.73
N GLN A 79 -3.80 0.58 -3.66
CA GLN A 79 -2.82 -0.50 -3.80
C GLN A 79 -1.43 0.02 -4.22
N ARG A 80 -1.38 1.02 -5.11
CA ARG A 80 -0.14 1.64 -5.56
C ARG A 80 0.53 2.43 -4.43
N ALA A 81 -0.25 3.16 -3.63
CA ALA A 81 0.23 3.87 -2.46
C ALA A 81 0.79 2.88 -1.40
N LEU A 82 0.09 1.77 -1.14
CA LEU A 82 0.56 0.69 -0.24
C LEU A 82 1.81 -0.03 -0.76
N ALA A 83 1.97 -0.13 -2.08
CA ALA A 83 3.14 -0.72 -2.72
C ALA A 83 4.35 0.24 -2.80
N SER A 84 4.23 1.46 -2.27
CA SER A 84 5.29 2.47 -2.30
C SER A 84 6.58 1.97 -1.66
N PRO A 85 7.75 2.34 -2.21
CA PRO A 85 9.05 1.93 -1.66
C PRO A 85 9.24 2.39 -0.22
N PHE A 86 8.57 3.47 0.18
CA PHE A 86 8.57 3.97 1.55
C PHE A 86 7.96 2.95 2.53
N ILE A 87 6.73 2.48 2.28
CA ILE A 87 6.06 1.46 3.10
C ILE A 87 6.86 0.15 3.14
N ARG A 88 7.46 -0.23 2.00
CA ARG A 88 8.28 -1.44 1.88
C ARG A 88 9.63 -1.39 2.59
N SER A 89 10.20 -0.20 2.79
CA SER A 89 11.54 -0.03 3.36
C SER A 89 11.54 0.25 4.86
N MET A 90 10.38 0.55 5.45
CA MET A 90 10.27 0.94 6.85
C MET A 90 10.41 -0.24 7.81
N ASP A 91 9.62 -1.31 7.62
CA ASP A 91 9.76 -2.58 8.36
C ASP A 91 9.04 -3.73 7.63
N VAL A 92 9.52 -4.97 7.79
CA VAL A 92 8.98 -6.15 7.09
C VAL A 92 7.55 -6.44 7.55
N GLU A 93 7.25 -6.23 8.83
CA GLU A 93 5.93 -6.48 9.40
C GLU A 93 4.89 -5.49 8.83
N TYR A 94 5.26 -4.22 8.67
CA TYR A 94 4.38 -3.22 8.05
C TYR A 94 4.22 -3.44 6.55
N SER A 95 5.26 -3.90 5.85
CA SER A 95 5.15 -4.27 4.44
C SER A 95 4.19 -5.46 4.22
N ARG A 96 4.18 -6.43 5.16
CA ARG A 96 3.22 -7.54 5.14
C ARG A 96 1.82 -7.07 5.49
N LEU A 97 1.69 -6.22 6.51
CA LEU A 97 0.41 -5.65 6.92
C LEU A 97 -0.25 -4.88 5.76
N ALA A 98 0.52 -4.05 5.05
CA ALA A 98 0.06 -3.30 3.88
C ALA A 98 -0.57 -4.19 2.78
N SER A 99 -0.08 -5.42 2.62
CA SER A 99 -0.64 -6.38 1.64
C SER A 99 -1.93 -7.05 2.12
N THR A 100 -2.25 -6.91 3.41
CA THR A 100 -3.40 -7.55 4.08
C THR A 100 -4.54 -6.56 4.32
N ILE A 101 -4.32 -5.26 4.08
CA ILE A 101 -5.32 -4.21 4.25
C ILE A 101 -6.48 -4.45 3.27
N PRO A 102 -7.74 -4.46 3.74
CA PRO A 102 -8.90 -4.54 2.86
C PRO A 102 -8.98 -3.27 2.03
N LEU A 103 -8.94 -3.43 0.71
CA LEU A 103 -9.05 -2.33 -0.25
C LEU A 103 -10.53 -1.92 -0.37
N PRO A 104 -10.82 -0.64 -0.62
CA PRO A 104 -12.19 -0.16 -0.82
C PRO A 104 -12.89 -0.95 -1.96
N GLU A 105 -14.20 -1.19 -1.81
CA GLU A 105 -15.03 -1.94 -2.77
C GLU A 105 -15.22 -1.14 -4.06
N ALA A 106 -14.21 -1.16 -4.94
CA ALA A 106 -14.44 -0.88 -6.34
C ALA A 106 -15.36 -1.98 -6.89
N LEU A 107 -16.46 -1.56 -7.50
CA LEU A 107 -17.42 -2.42 -8.19
C LEU A 107 -16.67 -3.32 -9.22
N GLU A 108 -16.45 -4.59 -8.82
CA GLU A 108 -16.04 -5.76 -9.64
C GLU A 108 -14.55 -5.91 -10.05
N PRO A 109 -14.06 -7.18 -10.26
CA PRO A 109 -12.91 -7.69 -9.53
C PRO A 109 -11.66 -8.00 -10.39
N ALA A 110 -10.47 -7.90 -9.79
CA ALA A 110 -9.28 -8.59 -10.29
C ALA A 110 -8.54 -9.33 -9.15
N PRO A 111 -8.25 -10.64 -9.32
CA PRO A 111 -7.75 -11.50 -8.26
C PRO A 111 -6.25 -11.32 -7.98
N LYS A 112 -5.94 -11.11 -6.69
CA LYS A 112 -4.77 -11.55 -5.90
C LYS A 112 -3.47 -11.83 -6.67
N SER A 113 -2.54 -10.88 -6.66
CA SER A 113 -1.13 -11.14 -7.01
C SER A 113 -0.35 -11.69 -5.81
N VAL A 114 -0.47 -12.99 -5.55
CA VAL A 114 0.51 -13.74 -4.75
C VAL A 114 1.71 -14.01 -5.65
N VAL A 115 2.68 -13.09 -5.68
CA VAL A 115 3.97 -13.31 -6.36
C VAL A 115 4.88 -14.12 -5.42
N ARG A 116 4.94 -15.43 -5.62
CA ARG A 116 6.05 -16.26 -5.13
C ARG A 116 7.12 -16.25 -6.22
N PRO A 117 8.31 -15.68 -6.02
CA PRO A 117 9.38 -15.81 -6.99
C PRO A 117 9.94 -17.23 -6.89
N ASN A 118 9.80 -17.99 -7.98
CA ASN A 118 10.68 -19.06 -8.46
C ASN A 118 9.90 -20.31 -8.91
N ALA A 119 9.70 -20.46 -10.23
CA ALA A 119 9.98 -21.70 -10.96
C ALA A 119 9.55 -21.61 -12.44
N ALA A 120 10.56 -21.69 -13.32
CA ALA A 120 10.57 -22.26 -14.67
C ALA A 120 9.85 -21.57 -15.86
N LEU A 121 10.68 -21.35 -16.88
CA LEU A 121 10.40 -21.16 -18.31
C LEU A 121 9.17 -21.93 -18.81
N SER A 122 8.36 -21.29 -19.65
CA SER A 122 8.34 -21.50 -21.12
C SER A 122 7.01 -21.03 -21.71
N TYR A 123 7.01 -19.92 -22.45
CA TYR A 123 6.05 -19.70 -23.53
C TYR A 123 6.87 -19.47 -24.79
N VAL A 124 7.10 -20.57 -25.51
CA VAL A 124 7.30 -20.51 -26.95
C VAL A 124 5.93 -20.72 -27.57
N THR A 125 5.46 -19.76 -28.35
CA THR A 125 4.61 -20.05 -29.51
C THR A 125 4.85 -18.98 -30.57
N ALA A 126 5.09 -19.51 -31.76
CA ALA A 126 5.63 -18.87 -32.94
C ALA A 126 4.75 -17.72 -33.46
N SER A 127 5.43 -16.68 -33.90
CA SER A 127 4.90 -15.67 -34.81
C SER A 127 5.20 -16.12 -36.24
N ALA A 128 4.18 -16.28 -37.09
CA ALA A 128 4.36 -16.32 -38.54
C ALA A 128 3.03 -15.93 -39.23
N ASN A 129 2.92 -14.64 -39.51
CA ASN A 129 2.02 -14.10 -40.51
C ASN A 129 2.61 -14.39 -41.91
N SER A 130 1.84 -14.98 -42.83
CA SER A 130 1.97 -14.70 -44.27
C SER A 130 0.80 -15.26 -45.07
N ILE A 131 0.04 -14.30 -45.60
CA ILE A 131 -0.81 -14.31 -46.79
C ILE A 131 -0.24 -15.11 -47.97
N ALA A 132 -1.08 -15.90 -48.65
CA ALA A 132 -0.99 -16.14 -50.10
C ALA A 132 -2.28 -16.75 -50.65
N VAL A 133 -2.78 -16.10 -51.70
CA VAL A 133 -3.97 -16.33 -52.50
C VAL A 133 -3.89 -17.62 -53.31
N SER A 134 -4.99 -18.37 -53.43
CA SER A 134 -5.32 -19.06 -54.69
C SER A 134 -6.79 -19.51 -54.72
N PHE A 135 -7.62 -18.72 -55.40
CA PHE A 135 -8.98 -19.09 -55.80
C PHE A 135 -8.85 -19.69 -57.20
N CYS A 136 -9.09 -20.99 -57.36
CA CYS A 136 -9.20 -21.65 -58.66
C CYS A 136 -10.56 -22.36 -58.69
N PHE A 137 -11.49 -21.80 -59.47
CA PHE A 137 -12.74 -22.44 -59.82
C PHE A 137 -13.02 -22.13 -61.29
N ILE A 138 -12.65 -23.07 -62.16
CA ILE A 138 -13.17 -23.25 -63.53
C ILE A 138 -13.54 -24.73 -63.63
#